data_AF-A0A4U8S613-F1
#
_entry.id   AF-A0A4U8S613-F1
#
_cell.length_a   1.000
_cell.length_b   1.000
_cell.length_c   1.000
_cell.angle_alpha   90.00
_cell.angle_beta   90.00
_cell.angle_gamma   90.00
#
_symmetry.space_group_name_H-M   'P 1'
#
loop_
_entity.id
_entity.type
_entity.pdbx_description
1 polymer ?
#
loop_
_entity_poly.entity_id
_entity_poly.type
_entity_poly.pdbx_seq_one_letter_code
_entity_poly.pdbx_strand_id
1 'polypeptide(L)' 'MPLIQEEMVKICQNRDKSFNGKFFLAVKTTKIVCNPACPSKIPLEKI' A
#
# COMPACT_ATOMS: atom_id res chain seq x y z
N MET A 1 -13.40 4.93 -12.21
CA MET A 1 -13.52 3.64 -11.51
C MET A 1 -12.69 3.73 -10.24
N PRO A 2 -13.28 3.62 -9.04
CA PRO A 2 -12.52 3.69 -7.80
C PRO A 2 -11.75 2.37 -7.60
N LEU A 3 -10.47 2.44 -7.24
CA LEU A 3 -9.75 1.26 -6.78
C LEU A 3 -10.37 0.80 -5.45
N ILE A 4 -10.74 -0.47 -5.38
CA ILE A 4 -11.18 -1.10 -4.13
C ILE A 4 -9.96 -1.25 -3.22
N GLN A 5 -10.13 -1.03 -1.92
CA GLN A 5 -9.03 -1.06 -0.94
C GLN A 5 -8.22 -2.36 -1.00
N GLU A 6 -8.88 -3.48 -1.28
CA GLU A 6 -8.26 -4.80 -1.49
C GLU A 6 -7.26 -4.83 -2.65
N GLU A 7 -7.56 -4.16 -3.77
CA GLU A 7 -6.63 -4.07 -4.90
C GLU A 7 -5.39 -3.24 -4.54
N MET A 8 -5.56 -2.14 -3.79
CA MET A 8 -4.43 -1.33 -3.33
C MET A 8 -3.50 -2.12 -2.41
N VAL A 9 -4.06 -2.99 -1.56
CA VAL A 9 -3.30 -3.90 -0.71
C VAL A 9 -2.58 -4.96 -1.55
N LYS A 10 -3.25 -5.57 -2.53
CA LYS A 10 -2.61 -6.52 -3.47
C LYS A 10 -1.47 -5.87 -4.24
N ILE A 11 -1.66 -4.68 -4.78
CA ILE A 11 -0.60 -3.92 -5.48
C ILE A 11 0.59 -3.66 -4.56
N CYS A 12 0.33 -3.29 -3.31
CA CYS A 12 1.39 -3.09 -2.33
C CYS A 12 2.12 -4.41 -2.01
N GLN A 13 1.39 -5.52 -1.86
CA GLN A 13 1.95 -6.87 -1.66
C GLN A 13 2.80 -7.33 -2.84
N ASN A 14 2.35 -7.03 -4.06
CA ASN A 14 3.05 -7.34 -5.31
C ASN A 14 4.25 -6.42 -5.56
N ARG A 15 4.40 -5.34 -4.77
CA ARG A 15 5.47 -4.33 -4.86
C ARG A 15 5.56 -3.70 -6.25
N ASP A 16 4.40 -3.47 -6.85
CA ASP A 16 4.30 -2.98 -8.21
C ASP A 16 4.76 -1.51 -8.32
N LYS A 17 5.93 -1.30 -8.92
CA LYS A 17 6.54 0.03 -9.12
C LYS A 17 5.71 0.93 -10.04
N SER A 18 4.81 0.36 -10.83
CA SER A 18 3.90 1.09 -11.74
C SER A 18 2.86 1.95 -11.03
N PHE A 19 2.69 1.75 -9.72
CA PHE A 19 1.79 2.55 -8.87
C PHE A 19 2.54 3.50 -7.94
N ASN A 20 3.86 3.54 -8.03
CA ASN A 20 4.70 4.44 -7.26
C ASN A 20 4.36 5.90 -7.62
N GLY A 21 3.77 6.66 -6.69
CA GLY A 21 3.29 8.03 -6.91
C GLY A 21 1.82 8.16 -7.32
N LYS A 22 1.10 7.06 -7.58
CA LYS A 22 -0.36 7.08 -7.79
C LYS A 22 -1.14 7.09 -6.48
N PHE A 23 -0.62 6.40 -5.47
CA PHE A 23 -1.16 6.41 -4.11
C PHE A 23 -0.05 6.13 -3.10
N PHE A 24 -0.34 6.45 -1.85
CA PHE A 24 0.56 6.21 -0.72
C PHE A 24 -0.18 5.40 0.34
N LEU A 25 0.55 4.49 0.98
CA LEU A 25 0.05 3.71 2.10
C LEU A 25 0.40 4.43 3.40
N ALA A 26 -0.60 4.96 4.09
CA ALA A 26 -0.41 5.53 5.42
C ALA A 26 -0.69 4.46 6.48
N VAL A 27 0.32 4.15 7.29
CA VAL A 27 0.18 3.23 8.43
C VAL A 27 -0.28 4.03 9.64
N LYS A 28 -1.51 3.79 10.12
CA LYS A 28 -2.10 4.57 11.23
C LYS A 28 -1.30 4.45 12.52
N THR A 29 -0.76 3.26 12.79
CA THR A 29 -0.02 2.96 14.02
C THR A 29 1.32 3.67 14.10
N THR A 30 2.11 3.65 13.03
CA THR A 30 3.42 4.31 12.97
C THR A 30 3.35 5.75 12.46
N LYS A 31 2.21 6.16 11.91
CA LYS A 31 2.02 7.42 11.18
C LYS A 31 3.01 7.60 10.02
N ILE A 32 3.59 6.51 9.53
CA ILE A 32 4.52 6.52 8.41
C ILE A 32 3.74 6.38 7.11
N VAL A 33 4.13 7.18 6.13
CA VAL A 33 3.63 7.09 4.77
C VAL A 33 4.65 6.32 3.93
N CYS A 34 4.23 5.19 3.39
CA CYS A 34 5.02 4.32 2.56
C CYS A 34 4.56 4.38 1.11
N ASN A 35 5.51 4.15 0.21
CA ASN A 35 5.23 3.92 -1.19
C ASN A 35 4.74 2.48 -1.41
N PRO A 36 3.92 2.22 -2.44
CA PRO A 36 3.40 0.86 -2.73
C PRO A 36 4.52 -0.13 -3.11
N ALA A 37 5.66 0.36 -3.60
CA ALA A 37 6.86 -0.44 -3.88
C ALA A 37 7.81 -0.60 -2.68
N CYS A 38 7.42 -0.11 -1.48
CA CYS A 38 8.28 -0.19 -0.30
C CYS A 38 8.50 -1.65 0.11
N PRO A 39 9.75 -2.07 0.38
CA PRO A 39 10.03 -3.43 0.86
C PRO A 39 9.57 -3.66 2.31
N SER A 40 9.17 -2.60 3.02
CA SER A 40 8.73 -2.68 4.41
C SER A 40 7.52 -3.58 4.54
N LYS A 41 7.44 -4.33 5.66
CA LYS A 41 6.30 -5.21 5.93
C LYS A 41 5.03 -4.37 5.94
N ILE A 42 4.19 -4.60 4.96
CA ILE A 42 2.84 -4.06 4.93
C ILE A 42 2.14 -4.63 6.16
N PRO A 43 1.51 -3.78 6.99
CA PRO A 43 0.74 -4.28 8.12
C PRO A 43 -0.28 -5.31 7.62
N LEU A 44 -0.24 -6.51 8.19
CA LEU A 44 -1.29 -7.52 8.06
C LEU A 44 -2.48 -7.07 8.93
N GLU A 45 -2.99 -5.87 8.70
CA GLU A 45 -4.33 -5.55 9.19
C GLU A 45 -5.28 -6.36 8.30
N LYS A 46 -5.78 -7.46 8.86
CA LYS A 46 -6.99 -8.11 8.38
C LYS A 46 -8.02 -6.99 8.19
N ILE A 47 -8.47 -6.85 6.95
CA ILE A 47 -9.67 -6.11 6.58
C ILE A 47 -10.82 -6.57 7.49
#